data_AF-A0A3L7W2T0-F1
#
_entry.id   AF-A0A3L7W2T0-F1
#
_cell.length_a   1.000
_cell.length_b   1.000
_cell.length_c   1.000
_cell.angle_alpha   90.00
_cell.angle_beta   90.00
_cell.angle_gamma   90.00
#
_symmetry.space_group_name_H-M   'P 1'
#
loop_
_entity.id
_entity.type
_entity.pdbx_description
1 polymer ?
#
loop_
_entity_poly.entity_id
_entity_poly.type
_entity_poly.pdbx_seq_one_letter_code
_entity_poly.pdbx_strand_id
1 'polypeptide(L)'
;MSRRANRPAGARTALRGDALMNGRIVPDALIELEVRGAEQVIIAVGPAGRRAAGARARRVDGLIAPGYVDVHIHGAAGHDTLGPRGSQALSEATRGAKSPEPDIAAALRLLARETARHGYAAFVPTAPSLPLPSLRTWVRAVARARDEQSHDRAAGRA
;
A
#
# COMPACT_ATOMS: atom_id res chain seq x y z
N MET A 1 -15.16 1.27 14.96
CA MET A 1 -14.76 0.85 13.60
C MET A 1 -15.68 1.54 12.59
N SER A 2 -15.22 2.63 11.95
CA SER A 2 -16.02 3.37 10.97
C SER A 2 -15.97 2.65 9.62
N ARG A 3 -17.11 2.15 9.14
CA ARG A 3 -17.26 1.69 7.75
C ARG A 3 -16.89 2.85 6.82
N ARG A 4 -15.77 2.77 6.09
CA ARG A 4 -15.52 3.69 4.96
C ARG A 4 -16.53 3.33 3.88
N ALA A 5 -17.68 3.99 3.89
CA ALA A 5 -18.64 3.92 2.79
C ALA A 5 -17.92 4.28 1.48
N ASN A 6 -18.25 3.55 0.41
CA ASN A 6 -17.71 3.75 -0.93
C ASN A 6 -17.92 5.23 -1.32
N ARG A 7 -16.85 6.03 -1.36
CA ARG A 7 -16.96 7.46 -1.63
C ARG A 7 -17.30 7.64 -3.11
N PRO A 8 -18.30 8.47 -3.46
CA PRO A 8 -18.65 8.68 -4.86
C PRO A 8 -17.47 9.29 -5.63
N ALA A 9 -17.39 8.99 -6.92
CA ALA A 9 -16.42 9.63 -7.81
C ALA A 9 -16.54 11.16 -7.74
N GLY A 10 -15.41 11.88 -7.71
CA GLY A 10 -15.39 13.33 -7.53
C GLY A 10 -15.58 13.79 -6.08
N ALA A 11 -15.77 12.89 -5.11
CA ALA A 11 -15.78 13.25 -3.70
C ALA A 11 -14.45 13.90 -3.30
N ARG A 12 -14.55 15.09 -2.70
CA ARG A 12 -13.39 15.85 -2.22
C ARG A 12 -13.25 15.76 -0.72
N THR A 13 -12.02 15.57 -0.27
CA THR A 13 -11.67 15.70 1.14
C THR A 13 -10.36 16.43 1.29
N ALA A 14 -10.07 16.93 2.49
CA ALA A 14 -8.82 17.60 2.75
C ALA A 14 -8.22 17.18 4.09
N LEU A 15 -6.89 17.18 4.15
CA LEU A 15 -6.11 17.05 5.38
C LEU A 15 -5.47 18.40 5.70
N ARG A 16 -5.38 18.75 6.98
CA ARG A 16 -4.74 19.99 7.43
C ARG A 16 -3.80 19.72 8.61
N GLY A 17 -2.59 20.27 8.56
CA GLY A 17 -1.56 20.09 9.59
C GLY A 17 -0.20 20.50 9.04
N ASP A 18 0.86 20.25 9.81
CA ASP A 18 2.22 20.49 9.33
C ASP A 18 2.58 19.43 8.30
N ALA A 19 3.16 19.82 7.16
CA ALA A 19 3.44 18.88 6.06
C ALA A 19 4.87 18.99 5.54
N LEU A 20 5.47 17.85 5.20
CA LEU A 20 6.72 17.78 4.46
C LEU A 20 6.43 18.00 2.96
N MET A 21 6.88 19.13 2.43
CA MET A 21 6.71 19.51 1.04
C MET A 21 8.07 19.88 0.45
N ASN A 22 8.49 19.20 -0.60
CA ASN A 22 9.76 19.48 -1.30
C ASN A 22 10.97 19.62 -0.35
N GLY A 23 11.07 18.73 0.64
CA GLY A 23 12.17 18.70 1.61
C GLY A 23 12.08 19.73 2.74
N ARG A 24 10.96 20.46 2.88
CA ARG A 24 10.75 21.45 3.95
C ARG A 24 9.45 21.18 4.70
N ILE A 25 9.44 21.53 5.99
CA ILE A 25 8.21 21.53 6.79
C ILE A 25 7.47 22.83 6.50
N VAL A 26 6.24 22.72 6.01
CA VAL A 26 5.31 23.82 5.81
C VAL A 26 4.26 23.75 6.92
N PRO A 27 4.24 24.72 7.85
CA PRO A 27 3.24 24.78 8.89
C PRO A 27 1.84 25.04 8.33
N ASP A 28 0.82 24.47 8.98
CA ASP A 28 -0.60 24.69 8.62
C ASP A 28 -0.89 24.48 7.12
N ALA A 29 -0.33 23.42 6.54
CA ALA A 29 -0.57 23.03 5.16
C ALA A 29 -1.96 22.41 4.99
N LEU A 30 -2.49 22.52 3.78
CA LEU A 30 -3.73 21.92 3.31
C LEU A 30 -3.41 20.99 2.13
N ILE A 31 -3.84 19.74 2.25
CA ILE A 31 -3.73 18.72 1.20
C ILE A 31 -5.13 18.36 0.75
N GLU A 32 -5.46 18.69 -0.49
CA GLU A 32 -6.77 18.42 -1.09
C GLU A 32 -6.71 17.12 -1.89
N LEU A 33 -7.69 16.25 -1.66
CA LEU A 33 -7.80 14.91 -2.22
C LEU A 33 -9.11 14.77 -2.98
N GLU A 34 -9.08 14.12 -4.14
CA GLU A 34 -10.24 13.79 -4.95
C GLU A 34 -10.29 12.30 -5.26
N VAL A 35 -11.47 11.70 -5.19
CA VAL A 35 -11.68 10.31 -5.61
C VAL A 35 -11.78 10.25 -7.14
N ARG A 36 -10.86 9.51 -7.78
CA ARG A 36 -10.85 9.21 -9.22
C ARG A 36 -10.84 7.69 -9.44
N GLY A 37 -12.00 7.13 -9.81
CA GLY A 37 -12.18 5.68 -9.85
C GLY A 37 -12.05 5.08 -8.46
N ALA A 38 -11.15 4.10 -8.30
CA ALA A 38 -10.85 3.46 -7.01
C ALA A 38 -9.76 4.17 -6.19
N GLU A 39 -9.17 5.24 -6.72
CA GLU A 39 -8.02 5.91 -6.13
C GLU A 39 -8.39 7.27 -5.52
N GLN A 40 -7.60 7.71 -4.55
CA GLN A 40 -7.59 9.11 -4.08
C GLN A 40 -6.33 9.77 -4.60
N VAL A 41 -6.50 10.86 -5.36
CA VAL A 41 -5.38 11.63 -5.90
C VAL A 41 -5.25 12.95 -5.16
N ILE A 42 -4.01 13.38 -4.96
CA ILE A 42 -3.71 14.72 -4.47
C ILE A 42 -3.98 15.70 -5.62
N ILE A 43 -4.88 16.65 -5.41
CA ILE A 43 -5.24 17.67 -6.41
C ILE A 43 -4.65 19.05 -6.10
N ALA A 44 -4.33 19.32 -4.83
CA ALA A 44 -3.64 20.54 -4.42
C ALA A 44 -2.89 20.33 -3.11
N VAL A 45 -1.76 21.01 -2.96
CA VAL A 45 -0.99 21.10 -1.73
C VAL A 45 -0.48 22.53 -1.56
N GLY A 46 -0.65 23.10 -0.37
CA GLY A 46 -0.12 24.43 -0.06
C GLY A 46 -0.53 24.92 1.32
N PRO A 47 -0.12 26.12 1.74
CA PRO A 47 -0.59 26.72 2.98
C PRO A 47 -2.12 26.81 3.01
N ALA A 48 -2.74 26.49 4.15
CA ALA A 48 -4.20 26.49 4.28
C ALA A 48 -4.82 27.88 4.06
N GLY A 49 -4.18 28.92 4.60
CA GLY A 49 -4.66 30.31 4.51
C GLY A 49 -6.14 30.45 4.91
N ARG A 50 -6.89 31.31 4.20
CA ARG A 50 -8.35 31.49 4.37
C ARG A 50 -9.19 30.61 3.45
N ARG A 51 -8.67 29.49 2.96
CA ARG A 51 -9.40 28.63 2.00
C ARG A 51 -10.60 27.95 2.68
N ALA A 52 -11.76 27.99 2.02
CA ALA A 52 -12.97 27.32 2.52
C ALA A 52 -12.79 25.81 2.75
N ALA A 53 -12.00 25.15 1.90
CA ALA A 53 -11.62 23.74 2.07
C ALA A 53 -10.86 23.49 3.38
N GLY A 54 -10.07 24.46 3.86
CA GLY A 54 -9.33 24.38 5.12
C GLY A 54 -10.19 24.42 6.37
N ALA A 55 -11.44 24.91 6.29
CA ALA A 55 -12.39 24.90 7.40
C ALA A 55 -13.06 23.52 7.61
N ARG A 56 -13.15 22.72 6.54
CA ARG A 56 -13.75 21.37 6.56
C ARG A 56 -12.71 20.25 6.52
N ALA A 57 -11.42 20.60 6.50
CA ALA A 57 -10.33 19.65 6.45
C ALA A 57 -10.21 18.85 7.76
N ARG A 58 -9.90 17.57 7.65
CA ARG A 58 -9.53 16.75 8.81
C ARG A 58 -8.19 17.23 9.32
N ARG A 59 -8.14 17.70 10.57
CA ARG A 59 -6.87 18.02 11.23
C ARG A 59 -6.09 16.73 11.53
N VAL A 60 -4.79 16.81 11.31
CA VAL A 60 -3.85 15.73 11.61
C VAL A 60 -2.87 16.26 12.64
N ASP A 61 -2.72 15.53 13.74
CA ASP A 61 -1.70 15.79 14.73
C ASP A 61 -0.37 15.16 14.27
N GLY A 62 0.71 15.93 14.34
CA GLY A 62 2.03 15.53 13.83
C GLY A 62 2.29 15.94 12.38
N LEU A 63 3.34 15.36 11.80
CA LEU A 63 3.81 15.68 10.44
C LEU A 63 3.09 14.83 9.40
N ILE A 64 2.47 15.47 8.41
CA ILE A 64 1.98 14.81 7.21
C ILE A 64 3.14 14.68 6.22
N ALA A 65 3.53 13.44 5.89
CA ALA A 65 4.62 13.16 4.96
C ALA A 65 4.17 12.18 3.86
N PRO A 66 4.86 12.13 2.71
CA PRO A 66 4.72 11.02 1.78
C PRO A 66 4.98 9.69 2.50
N GLY A 67 4.19 8.66 2.21
CA GLY A 67 4.45 7.33 2.76
C GLY A 67 5.74 6.76 2.15
N TYR A 68 6.45 5.94 2.94
CA TYR A 68 7.71 5.36 2.52
C TYR A 68 7.51 4.37 1.37
N VAL A 69 8.52 4.27 0.51
CA VAL A 69 8.61 3.28 -0.56
C VAL A 69 9.83 2.41 -0.30
N ASP A 70 9.60 1.15 0.07
CA ASP A 70 10.69 0.20 0.27
C ASP A 70 10.98 -0.55 -1.03
N VAL A 71 12.14 -0.26 -1.63
CA VAL A 71 12.53 -0.86 -2.91
C VAL A 71 13.07 -2.28 -2.77
N HIS A 72 13.27 -2.78 -1.55
CA HIS A 72 13.91 -4.07 -1.30
C HIS A 72 13.53 -4.67 0.06
N ILE A 73 12.53 -5.55 0.08
CA ILE A 73 12.11 -6.27 1.28
C ILE A 73 12.00 -7.79 1.03
N HIS A 74 12.54 -8.59 1.95
CA HIS A 74 12.41 -10.06 1.94
C HIS A 74 11.30 -10.57 2.86
N GLY A 75 10.93 -9.78 3.87
CA GLY A 75 9.88 -10.12 4.81
C GLY A 75 9.86 -9.17 6.01
N ALA A 76 8.77 -9.23 6.77
CA ALA A 76 8.62 -8.53 8.06
C ALA A 76 7.54 -9.22 8.91
N ALA A 77 7.68 -9.10 10.24
CA ALA A 77 6.74 -9.65 11.23
C ALA A 77 6.35 -11.13 11.00
N GLY A 78 7.29 -11.97 10.58
CA GLY A 78 7.04 -13.40 10.32
C GLY A 78 6.39 -13.70 8.98
N HIS A 79 6.17 -12.70 8.12
CA HIS A 79 5.72 -12.88 6.74
C HIS A 79 6.92 -12.76 5.78
N ASP A 80 7.11 -13.77 4.94
CA ASP A 80 8.19 -13.88 3.96
C ASP A 80 7.63 -13.66 2.54
N THR A 81 8.39 -13.01 1.65
CA THR A 81 8.00 -12.73 0.26
C THR A 81 7.90 -13.98 -0.62
N LEU A 82 8.38 -15.13 -0.14
CA LEU A 82 8.23 -16.45 -0.73
C LEU A 82 7.14 -17.29 -0.03
N GLY A 83 6.37 -16.69 0.88
CA GLY A 83 5.30 -17.35 1.61
C GLY A 83 5.79 -18.19 2.80
N PRO A 84 4.88 -18.83 3.54
CA PRO A 84 5.19 -19.45 4.84
C PRO A 84 6.18 -20.61 4.78
N ARG A 85 6.36 -21.23 3.61
CA ARG A 85 7.28 -22.36 3.38
C ARG A 85 8.53 -21.94 2.58
N GLY A 86 8.73 -20.64 2.36
CA GLY A 86 9.91 -20.10 1.70
C GLY A 86 10.16 -20.68 0.30
N SER A 87 11.44 -20.72 -0.09
CA SER A 87 11.89 -21.27 -1.38
C SER A 87 11.64 -22.78 -1.54
N GLN A 88 11.42 -23.51 -0.44
CA GLN A 88 11.15 -24.95 -0.48
C GLN A 88 9.87 -25.26 -1.25
N ALA A 89 8.77 -24.56 -0.97
CA ALA A 89 7.50 -24.82 -1.64
C ALA A 89 7.55 -24.49 -3.14
N LEU A 90 8.31 -23.46 -3.52
CA LEU A 90 8.58 -23.15 -4.93
C LEU A 90 9.36 -24.28 -5.60
N SER A 91 10.39 -24.80 -4.94
CA SER A 91 11.19 -25.91 -5.44
C SER A 91 10.38 -27.20 -5.58
N GLU A 92 9.52 -27.53 -4.62
CA GLU A 92 8.61 -28.67 -4.69
C GLU A 92 7.60 -28.54 -5.84
N ALA A 93 7.07 -27.34 -6.08
CA ALA A 93 6.15 -27.10 -7.19
C ALA A 93 6.80 -27.32 -8.56
N THR A 94 8.12 -27.07 -8.70
CA THR A 94 8.85 -27.42 -9.94
C THR A 94 8.90 -28.93 -10.20
N ARG A 95 8.62 -29.75 -9.18
CA ARG A 95 8.59 -31.23 -9.23
C ARG A 95 7.17 -31.79 -9.23
N GLY A 96 6.16 -30.96 -9.49
CA GLY A 96 4.76 -31.39 -9.60
C GLY A 96 3.95 -31.32 -8.30
N ALA A 97 4.51 -30.77 -7.22
CA ALA A 97 3.71 -30.48 -6.02
C ALA A 97 2.68 -29.36 -6.27
N LYS A 98 1.74 -29.19 -5.33
CA LYS A 98 0.75 -28.12 -5.36
C LYS A 98 1.42 -26.74 -5.47
N SER A 99 0.86 -25.87 -6.30
CA SER A 99 1.37 -24.50 -6.48
C SER A 99 1.29 -23.70 -5.17
N PRO A 100 2.39 -23.06 -4.71
CA PRO A 100 2.40 -22.19 -3.54
C PRO A 100 1.89 -20.77 -3.84
N GLU A 101 1.50 -20.48 -5.08
CA GLU A 101 1.07 -19.15 -5.52
C GLU A 101 0.01 -18.49 -4.60
N PRO A 102 -1.07 -19.18 -4.16
CA PRO A 102 -2.06 -18.57 -3.28
C PRO A 102 -1.49 -18.22 -1.90
N ASP A 103 -0.60 -19.06 -1.36
CA ASP A 103 -0.01 -18.88 -0.03
C ASP A 103 0.99 -17.72 -0.04
N ILE A 104 1.77 -17.59 -1.12
CA ILE A 104 2.66 -16.44 -1.36
C ILE A 104 1.83 -15.16 -1.47
N ALA A 105 0.75 -15.17 -2.25
CA ALA A 105 -0.09 -13.98 -2.42
C ALA A 105 -0.73 -13.53 -1.10
N ALA A 106 -1.20 -14.47 -0.27
CA ALA A 106 -1.72 -14.19 1.06
C ALA A 106 -0.63 -13.60 1.99
N ALA A 107 0.57 -14.16 1.98
CA ALA A 107 1.70 -13.65 2.77
C ALA A 107 2.08 -12.22 2.37
N LEU A 108 2.12 -11.91 1.07
CA LEU A 108 2.39 -10.56 0.57
C LEU A 108 1.33 -9.54 1.02
N ARG A 109 0.05 -9.93 1.07
CA ARG A 109 -1.02 -9.06 1.56
C ARG A 109 -0.93 -8.82 3.07
N LEU A 110 -0.53 -9.83 3.85
CA LEU A 110 -0.26 -9.67 5.28
C LEU A 110 0.95 -8.77 5.52
N LEU A 111 2.03 -8.97 4.75
CA LEU A 111 3.21 -8.11 4.77
C LEU A 111 2.84 -6.65 4.47
N ALA A 112 1.98 -6.40 3.46
CA ALA A 112 1.51 -5.05 3.14
C ALA A 112 0.71 -4.40 4.26
N ARG A 113 -0.13 -5.16 4.97
CA ARG A 113 -0.87 -4.65 6.13
C ARG A 113 0.06 -4.31 7.28
N GLU A 114 1.10 -5.10 7.49
CA GLU A 114 2.07 -4.85 8.54
C GLU A 114 2.93 -3.62 8.22
N THR A 115 3.55 -3.57 7.04
CA THR A 115 4.43 -2.46 6.64
C THR A 115 3.70 -1.12 6.60
N ALA A 116 2.40 -1.12 6.29
CA ALA A 116 1.56 0.08 6.38
C ALA A 116 1.51 0.67 7.80
N ARG A 117 1.63 -0.14 8.86
CA ARG A 117 1.71 0.34 10.25
C ARG A 117 3.01 1.10 10.54
N HIS A 118 4.04 0.85 9.75
CA HIS A 118 5.35 1.50 9.82
C HIS A 118 5.47 2.66 8.81
N GLY A 119 4.36 3.06 8.19
CA GLY A 119 4.30 4.22 7.29
C GLY A 119 4.62 3.92 5.83
N TYR A 120 4.72 2.65 5.43
CA TYR A 120 5.03 2.31 4.05
C TYR A 120 3.76 2.45 3.19
N ALA A 121 3.85 3.21 2.10
CA ALA A 121 2.79 3.31 1.11
C ALA A 121 2.92 2.25 0.00
N ALA A 122 4.15 1.80 -0.27
CA ALA A 122 4.44 0.77 -1.25
C ALA A 122 5.74 0.03 -0.90
N PHE A 123 5.88 -1.18 -1.43
CA PHE A 123 7.14 -1.90 -1.40
C PHE A 123 7.30 -2.79 -2.64
N VAL A 124 8.54 -3.15 -2.94
CA VAL A 124 8.90 -4.14 -3.96
C VAL A 124 9.23 -5.46 -3.25
N PRO A 125 8.35 -6.48 -3.31
CA PRO A 125 8.69 -7.77 -2.73
C PRO A 125 9.90 -8.35 -3.44
N THR A 126 10.91 -8.75 -2.68
CA THR A 126 12.16 -9.27 -3.23
C THR A 126 12.27 -10.75 -2.93
N ALA A 127 12.31 -11.56 -4.00
CA ALA A 127 12.73 -12.94 -3.91
C ALA A 127 14.27 -13.00 -3.82
N PRO A 128 14.85 -13.75 -2.86
CA PRO A 128 16.25 -14.17 -2.97
C PRO A 128 16.44 -15.11 -4.17
N SER A 129 17.64 -15.63 -4.39
CA SER A 129 17.93 -16.54 -5.51
C SER A 129 16.93 -17.70 -5.58
N LEU A 130 16.18 -17.79 -6.68
CA LEU A 130 15.22 -18.85 -6.97
C LEU A 130 15.66 -19.70 -8.17
N PRO A 131 15.28 -20.99 -8.24
CA PRO A 131 15.39 -21.76 -9.47
C PRO A 131 14.62 -21.07 -10.60
N LEU A 132 15.20 -21.00 -11.81
CA LEU A 132 14.57 -20.36 -12.97
C LEU A 132 13.11 -20.79 -13.21
N PRO A 133 12.74 -22.09 -13.10
CA PRO A 133 11.34 -22.50 -13.30
C PRO A 133 10.37 -21.93 -12.25
N SER A 134 10.86 -21.52 -11.09
CA SER A 134 10.04 -20.95 -10.00
C SER A 134 9.67 -19.48 -10.23
N LEU A 135 10.41 -18.76 -11.07
CA LEU A 135 10.22 -17.32 -11.28
C LEU A 135 8.82 -16.98 -11.78
N ARG A 136 8.28 -17.77 -12.72
CA ARG A 136 6.93 -17.55 -13.26
C ARG A 136 5.86 -17.69 -12.17
N THR A 137 6.01 -18.64 -11.26
CA THR A 137 5.07 -18.84 -10.14
C THR A 137 5.16 -17.70 -9.14
N TRP A 138 6.38 -17.25 -8.81
CA TRP A 138 6.56 -16.10 -7.91
C TRP A 138 5.98 -14.81 -8.50
N VAL A 139 6.25 -14.51 -9.77
CA VAL A 139 5.68 -13.31 -10.46
C VAL A 139 4.15 -13.36 -10.49
N ARG A 140 3.55 -14.54 -10.76
CA ARG A 140 2.09 -14.71 -10.70
C ARG A 140 1.54 -14.45 -9.30
N ALA A 141 2.23 -14.89 -8.25
CA ALA A 141 1.82 -14.65 -6.88
C ALA A 141 1.85 -13.16 -6.52
N VAL A 142 2.88 -12.42 -6.96
CA VAL A 142 2.97 -10.97 -6.80
C VAL A 142 1.83 -10.26 -7.53
N ALA A 143 1.56 -10.64 -8.79
CA ALA A 143 0.45 -10.08 -9.57
C ALA A 143 -0.90 -10.34 -8.90
N ARG A 144 -1.12 -11.57 -8.44
CA ARG A 144 -2.32 -11.97 -7.70
C ARG A 144 -2.50 -11.16 -6.42
N ALA A 145 -1.44 -10.99 -5.61
CA ALA A 145 -1.51 -10.21 -4.38
C ALA A 145 -1.92 -8.76 -4.66
N ARG A 146 -1.34 -8.14 -5.69
CA ARG A 146 -1.69 -6.79 -6.15
C ARG A 146 -3.16 -6.72 -6.57
N ASP A 147 -3.60 -7.63 -7.42
CA ASP A 147 -4.96 -7.62 -7.96
C ASP A 147 -5.98 -7.83 -6.83
N GLU A 148 -5.75 -8.77 -5.92
CA GLU A 148 -6.60 -8.99 -4.75
C GLU A 148 -6.63 -7.76 -3.82
N GLN A 149 -5.50 -7.08 -3.62
CA GLN A 149 -5.45 -5.83 -2.85
C GLN A 149 -6.26 -4.70 -3.52
N SER A 150 -6.17 -4.57 -4.85
CA SER A 150 -6.98 -3.61 -5.61
C SER A 150 -8.48 -3.91 -5.51
N HIS A 151 -8.88 -5.18 -5.59
CA HIS A 151 -10.28 -5.57 -5.39
C HIS A 151 -10.78 -5.26 -3.97
N ASP A 152 -9.98 -5.52 -2.94
CA ASP A 152 -10.33 -5.16 -1.57
C ASP A 152 -10.44 -3.65 -1.37
N ARG A 153 -9.57 -2.86 -2.00
CA ARG A 153 -9.64 -1.39 -1.98
C ARG A 153 -10.95 -0.91 -2.60
N ALA A 154 -11.28 -1.41 -3.80
CA ALA A 154 -12.52 -1.07 -4.50
C ALA A 154 -13.78 -1.46 -3.68
N ALA A 155 -13.69 -2.53 -2.90
CA ALA A 155 -14.77 -2.99 -2.03
C ALA A 155 -14.79 -2.35 -0.62
N GLY A 156 -13.85 -1.45 -0.31
CA GLY A 156 -13.74 -0.82 1.02
C GLY A 156 -13.30 -1.76 2.15
N ARG A 157 -12.63 -2.87 1.82
CA ARG A 157 -12.09 -3.88 2.75
C ARG A 157 -10.57 -3.81 2.97
N ALA A 158 -9.91 -2.86 2.30
CA ALA A 158 -8.49 -2.58 2.48
C ALA A 158 -8.21 -1.99 3.86
#